data_AF-A0A023BTY2-F1
#
_entry.id   AF-A0A023BTY2-F1
#
_cell.length_a   1.000
_cell.length_b   1.000
_cell.length_c   1.000
_cell.angle_alpha   90.00
_cell.angle_beta   90.00
_cell.angle_gamma   90.00
#
_symmetry.space_group_name_H-M   'P 1'
#
loop_
_entity.id
_entity.type
_entity.pdbx_description
1 polymer ?
#
loop_
_entity_poly.entity_id
_entity_poly.type
_entity_poly.pdbx_seq_one_letter_code
_entity_poly.pdbx_strand_id
1 'polypeptide(L)' 'MKHVLSILTIMLGLITIFCIGMFLQRANIEYNANGRFLSPDGVVYYEQAKQVYGILALLGVFLTGTLIYKQIKKNN' A
#
# COMPACT_ATOMS: atom_id res chain seq x y z
N MET A 1 -4.41 -17.10 -20.33
CA MET A 1 -3.85 -15.74 -20.10
C MET A 1 -4.80 -14.74 -19.43
N LYS A 2 -6.12 -14.70 -19.72
CA LYS A 2 -7.04 -13.75 -19.05
C LYS A 2 -7.07 -13.92 -17.52
N HIS A 3 -7.15 -15.16 -17.03
CA HIS A 3 -7.16 -15.46 -15.59
C HIS A 3 -5.86 -15.06 -14.87
N VAL A 4 -4.70 -15.19 -15.54
CA VAL A 4 -3.40 -14.78 -14.97
C VAL A 4 -3.38 -13.28 -14.69
N LEU A 5 -3.88 -12.47 -15.63
CA LEU A 5 -3.96 -11.03 -15.44
C LEU A 5 -4.94 -10.67 -14.31
N SER A 6 -6.09 -11.36 -14.21
CA SER A 6 -7.05 -11.14 -13.13
C SER A 6 -6.47 -11.50 -11.76
N ILE A 7 -5.77 -12.63 -11.64
CA ILE A 7 -5.09 -13.03 -10.40
C ILE A 7 -4.04 -11.98 -10.02
N LEU A 8 -3.25 -11.49 -10.99
CA LEU A 8 -2.24 -10.46 -10.74
C LEU A 8 -2.86 -9.13 -10.29
N THR A 9 -3.97 -8.71 -10.90
CA THR A 9 -4.72 -7.52 -10.46
C THR A 9 -5.21 -7.68 -9.02
N ILE A 10 -5.75 -8.85 -8.66
CA ILE A 10 -6.22 -9.12 -7.28
C ILE A 10 -5.06 -9.08 -6.29
N MET A 11 -3.95 -9.76 -6.59
CA MET A 11 -2.76 -9.76 -5.73
C MET A 11 -2.22 -8.34 -5.52
N LEU A 12 -2.11 -7.55 -6.60
CA LEU A 12 -1.66 -6.17 -6.53
C LEU A 12 -2.65 -5.31 -5.72
N GLY A 13 -3.95 -5.52 -5.88
CA GLY A 13 -4.99 -4.86 -5.09
C GLY A 13 -4.85 -5.17 -3.59
N LEU A 14 -4.65 -6.43 -3.23
CA LEU A 14 -4.44 -6.85 -1.83
C LEU A 14 -3.18 -6.21 -1.22
N ILE A 15 -2.07 -6.19 -1.95
CA ILE A 15 -0.83 -5.53 -1.51
C ILE A 15 -1.06 -4.02 -1.32
N THR A 16 -1.78 -3.40 -2.26
CA THR A 16 -2.11 -1.97 -2.19
C THR A 16 -2.95 -1.66 -0.94
N ILE A 17 -3.99 -2.45 -0.67
CA ILE A 17 -4.83 -2.32 0.54
C ILE A 17 -3.99 -2.48 1.80
N PHE A 18 -3.10 -3.47 1.84
CA PHE A 18 -2.18 -3.67 2.96
C PHE A 18 -1.28 -2.44 3.17
N CYS A 19 -0.68 -1.89 2.11
CA CYS A 19 0.13 -0.67 2.21
C CYS A 19 -0.67 0.53 2.70
N ILE A 20 -1.91 0.71 2.24
CA ILE A 20 -2.81 1.76 2.73
C ILE A 20 -3.09 1.57 4.22
N GLY A 21 -3.39 0.35 4.66
CA GLY A 21 -3.62 0.04 6.08
C GLY A 21 -2.40 0.40 6.94
N MET A 22 -1.20 -0.01 6.51
CA MET A 22 0.05 0.33 7.20
C MET A 22 0.32 1.84 7.22
N PHE A 23 0.02 2.55 6.13
CA PHE A 23 0.14 3.99 6.06
C PHE A 23 -0.81 4.67 7.06
N LEU A 24 -2.09 4.31 7.06
CA LEU A 24 -3.09 4.89 7.96
C LEU A 24 -2.78 4.60 9.43
N GLN A 25 -2.39 3.37 9.76
CA GLN A 25 -1.97 3.00 11.11
C GLN A 25 -0.81 3.88 11.57
N ARG A 26 0.19 4.10 10.69
CA ARG A 26 1.39 4.89 11.01
C ARG A 26 1.18 6.40 10.94
N ALA A 27 0.16 6.88 10.25
CA ALA A 27 -0.21 8.29 10.18
C ALA A 27 -0.78 8.79 11.52
N ASN A 28 -1.41 7.89 12.29
CA ASN A 28 -1.99 8.20 13.60
C ASN A 28 -1.01 8.05 14.77
N ILE A 29 0.28 7.81 14.50
CA ILE A 29 1.32 7.66 15.52
C ILE A 29 2.02 9.01 15.72
N GLU A 30 2.18 9.40 16.98
CA GLU A 30 3.03 10.53 17.37
C GLU A 30 4.49 10.07 17.49
N TYR A 31 5.35 10.57 16.61
CA TYR A 31 6.77 10.30 16.62
C TYR A 31 7.50 11.35 17.47
N ASN A 32 8.58 10.95 18.13
CA ASN A 32 9.44 11.88 18.86
C ASN A 32 10.29 12.75 17.91
N ALA A 33 11.08 13.67 18.47
CA ALA A 33 11.95 14.57 17.69
C ALA A 33 12.98 13.86 16.78
N ASN A 34 13.26 12.57 17.03
CA ASN A 34 14.15 11.74 16.22
C ASN A 34 13.40 10.90 15.17
N GLY A 35 12.09 11.12 14.98
CA GLY A 35 11.25 10.38 14.04
C GLY A 35 11.00 8.92 14.45
N ARG A 36 11.03 8.61 15.75
CA ARG A 36 10.85 7.25 16.28
C ARG A 36 9.65 7.19 17.23
N PHE A 37 8.96 6.06 17.20
CA PHE A 37 7.93 5.69 18.16
C PHE A 37 8.27 4.32 18.73
N LEU A 38 8.39 4.21 20.06
CA LEU A 38 8.56 2.94 20.76
C LEU A 38 7.17 2.46 21.17
N SER A 39 6.73 1.34 20.61
CA SER A 39 5.45 0.78 20.95
C SER A 39 5.48 0.02 22.28
N PRO A 40 4.32 -0.22 22.92
CA PRO A 40 4.25 -0.92 24.20
C PRO A 40 4.83 -2.35 24.18
N ASP A 41 4.83 -3.00 23.02
CA ASP A 41 5.41 -4.31 22.73
C ASP A 41 6.94 -4.27 22.45
N GLY A 42 7.57 -3.10 22.58
CA GLY A 42 9.01 -2.93 22.43
C GLY A 42 9.52 -2.77 21.00
N VAL A 43 8.62 -2.62 20.03
CA VAL A 43 8.97 -2.42 18.62
C VAL A 43 9.21 -0.94 18.32
N VAL A 44 10.28 -0.64 17.58
CA VAL A 44 10.58 0.73 17.17
C VAL A 44 10.06 0.98 15.76
N TYR A 45 9.12 1.92 15.65
CA TYR A 45 8.57 2.39 14.39
C TYR A 45 9.23 3.70 13.97
N TYR A 46 9.65 3.76 12.71
CA TYR A 46 10.25 4.95 12.10
C TYR A 46 9.23 5.71 11.28
N GLU A 47 9.27 7.05 11.37
CA GLU A 47 8.39 7.92 10.60
C GLU A 47 8.60 7.76 9.09
N GLN A 48 9.83 7.52 8.63
CA GLN A 48 10.13 7.31 7.22
C GLN A 48 9.31 6.16 6.61
N ALA A 49 9.03 5.12 7.39
CA ALA A 49 8.24 4.00 6.90
C ALA A 49 6.79 4.42 6.58
N LYS A 50 6.21 5.40 7.28
CA LYS A 50 4.90 6.01 6.92
C LYS A 50 4.97 6.53 5.47
N GLN A 51 6.01 7.30 5.14
CA GLN A 51 6.18 7.87 3.80
C GLN A 51 6.34 6.78 2.74
N VAL A 52 7.13 5.74 3.02
CA VAL A 52 7.34 4.61 2.12
C VAL A 52 6.02 3.88 1.84
N TYR A 53 5.24 3.55 2.86
CA TYR A 53 3.94 2.90 2.67
C TYR A 53 2.95 3.78 1.89
N GLY A 54 2.98 5.10 2.11
CA GLY A 54 2.17 6.06 1.35
C GLY A 54 2.52 6.09 -0.14
N ILE A 55 3.82 6.13 -0.47
CA ILE A 55 4.30 6.08 -1.86
C ILE A 55 3.92 4.75 -2.52
N LEU A 56 4.14 3.62 -1.84
CA LEU A 56 3.78 2.29 -2.34
C LEU A 56 2.27 2.16 -2.56
N ALA A 57 1.45 2.67 -1.63
CA ALA A 57 0.01 2.71 -1.77
C ALA A 57 -0.43 3.51 -3.00
N LEU A 58 0.14 4.70 -3.20
CA LEU A 58 -0.17 5.54 -4.35
C LEU A 58 0.17 4.84 -5.67
N LEU A 59 1.39 4.31 -5.78
CA LEU A 59 1.83 3.55 -6.96
C LEU A 59 0.94 2.32 -7.19
N GLY A 60 0.59 1.60 -6.12
CA GLY A 60 -0.31 0.45 -6.17
C GLY A 60 -1.69 0.80 -6.73
N VAL A 61 -2.29 1.92 -6.29
CA VAL A 61 -3.58 2.41 -6.81
C VAL A 61 -3.49 2.73 -8.30
N PHE A 62 -2.45 3.46 -8.72
CA PHE A 62 -2.26 3.81 -10.14
C PHE A 62 -2.09 2.58 -11.03
N LEU A 63 -1.25 1.62 -10.61
CA LEU A 63 -1.02 0.39 -11.35
C LEU A 63 -2.27 -0.50 -11.40
N THR A 64 -2.96 -0.66 -10.26
CA THR A 64 -4.20 -1.44 -10.17
C THR A 64 -5.28 -0.84 -11.08
N GLY A 65 -5.48 0.48 -11.02
CA GLY A 65 -6.43 1.18 -11.89
C GLY A 65 -6.10 1.01 -13.38
N THR A 66 -4.81 1.10 -13.73
CA THR A 66 -4.36 0.88 -15.12
C THR A 66 -4.63 -0.55 -15.60
N LEU A 67 -4.40 -1.55 -14.75
CA LEU A 67 -4.67 -2.95 -15.07
C LEU A 67 -6.16 -3.23 -15.25
N ILE A 68 -7.00 -2.68 -14.36
CA ILE A 68 -8.46 -2.78 -14.46
C ILE A 68 -8.95 -2.12 -15.75
N TYR A 69 -8.49 -0.91 -16.06
CA TYR A 69 -8.85 -0.22 -17.30
C TYR A 69 -8.50 -1.05 -18.54
N LYS A 70 -7.29 -1.62 -18.59
CA LYS A 70 -6.87 -2.50 -19.69
C LYS A 70 -7.73 -3.77 -19.79
N GLN A 71 -8.15 -4.34 -18.66
CA GLN A 71 -9.04 -5.50 -18.64
C GLN A 71 -10.43 -5.18 -19.19
N ILE A 72 -11.02 -4.06 -18.76
CA ILE A 72 -12.32 -3.60 -19.25
C ILE A 72 -12.25 -3.33 -20.75
N LYS A 73 -11.26 -2.54 -21.21
CA LYS A 73 -11.08 -2.22 -22.63
C LYS A 73 -10.84 -3.45 -23.51
N LYS A 74 -10.21 -4.51 -22.98
CA LYS A 74 -9.98 -5.76 -23.74
C LYS A 74 -11.24 -6.65 -23.83
N ASN A 75 -12.19 -6.48 -22.92
CA ASN A 75 -13.42 -7.26 -22.86
C ASN A 75 -14.61 -6.57 -23.55
N ASN A 76 -14.54 -5.27 -23.79
CA ASN A 76 -15.44 -4.51 -24.68
C ASN A 76 -14.91 -4.54 -26.12
#